data_AF-A0A6P0U7M5-F1
#
_entry.id   AF-A0A6P0U7M5-F1
#
_cell.length_a   1.000
_cell.length_b   1.000
_cell.length_c   1.000
_cell.angle_alpha   90.00
_cell.angle_beta   90.00
_cell.angle_gamma   90.00
#
_symmetry.space_group_name_H-M   'P 1'
#
loop_
_entity.id
_entity.type
_entity.pdbx_description
1 polymer ?
#
loop_
_entity_poly.entity_id
_entity_poly.type
_entity_poly.pdbx_seq_one_letter_code
_entity_poly.pdbx_strand_id
1 'polypeptide(L)' 'MRTAYQYKLRPNSYQIATIEMWLELLRRQYNYRLGERFSWWSENRCPVNACPKVHANSSTQRPSRLLLSKTR' A
#
# COMPACT_ATOMS: atom_id res chain seq x y z
N MET A 1 -33.84 -30.45 8.06
CA MET A 1 -32.43 -30.92 7.98
C MET A 1 -31.51 -29.76 8.33
N ARG A 2 -30.63 -29.91 9.34
CA ARG A 2 -29.59 -28.90 9.68
C ARG A 2 -28.29 -29.29 8.99
N THR A 3 -27.92 -28.59 7.92
CA THR A 3 -26.67 -28.82 7.19
C THR A 3 -25.52 -28.05 7.85
N ALA A 4 -24.96 -28.60 8.92
CA ALA A 4 -23.78 -28.03 9.59
C ALA A 4 -22.46 -28.50 8.96
N TYR A 5 -22.37 -28.53 7.63
CA TYR A 5 -21.15 -28.98 6.96
C TYR A 5 -20.12 -27.85 6.91
N GLN A 6 -19.01 -28.02 7.62
CA GLN A 6 -17.91 -27.06 7.61
C GLN A 6 -16.89 -27.46 6.54
N TYR A 7 -16.80 -26.67 5.47
CA TYR A 7 -15.75 -26.84 4.48
C TYR A 7 -14.40 -26.50 5.09
N LYS A 8 -13.48 -27.47 5.09
CA LYS A 8 -12.07 -27.26 5.45
C LYS A 8 -11.21 -27.48 4.22
N LEU A 9 -10.43 -26.47 3.88
CA LEU A 9 -9.38 -26.59 2.87
C LEU A 9 -8.27 -27.48 3.46
N ARG A 10 -7.92 -28.54 2.75
CA ARG A 10 -6.76 -29.39 3.05
C ARG A 10 -5.77 -29.31 1.88
N PRO A 11 -5.03 -28.20 1.77
CA PRO A 11 -4.08 -28.04 0.69
C PRO A 11 -2.94 -29.06 0.83
N ASN A 12 -2.43 -29.54 -0.30
CA ASN A 12 -1.22 -30.35 -0.32
C ASN A 12 0.03 -29.47 -0.08
N SER A 13 1.19 -30.10 0.12
CA SER A 13 2.45 -29.39 0.41
C SER A 13 2.83 -28.36 -0.66
N TYR A 14 2.63 -28.66 -1.94
CA TYR A 14 2.90 -27.74 -3.05
C TYR A 14 1.96 -26.52 -3.03
N GLN A 15 0.68 -26.74 -2.76
CA GLN A 15 -0.31 -25.67 -2.64
C GLN A 15 0.00 -24.76 -1.45
N ILE A 16 0.41 -25.33 -0.31
CA ILE A 16 0.83 -24.56 0.87
C ILE A 16 2.02 -23.65 0.50
N ALA A 17 3.08 -24.21 -0.10
CA ALA A 17 4.26 -23.44 -0.50
C ALA A 17 3.89 -22.30 -1.47
N THR A 18 2.96 -22.54 -2.39
CA THR A 18 2.48 -21.52 -3.33
C THR A 18 1.74 -20.39 -2.62
N ILE A 19 0.85 -20.74 -1.69
CA ILE A 19 0.09 -19.77 -0.89
C ILE A 19 1.04 -18.94 -0.03
N GLU A 20 2.01 -19.56 0.63
CA GLU A 20 3.00 -18.87 1.46
C GLU A 20 3.85 -17.88 0.65
N MET A 21 4.30 -18.29 -0.54
CA MET A 21 5.00 -17.41 -1.47
C MET A 21 4.15 -16.18 -1.83
N TRP A 22 2.88 -16.39 -2.18
CA TRP A 22 1.97 -15.28 -2.52
C TRP A 22 1.70 -14.36 -1.33
N LEU A 23 1.49 -14.91 -0.13
CA LEU A 23 1.30 -14.12 1.08
C LEU A 23 2.51 -13.24 1.37
N GLU A 24 3.72 -13.76 1.17
CA GLU A 24 4.95 -12.99 1.37
C GLU A 24 5.09 -11.86 0.33
N LEU A 25 4.76 -12.13 -0.94
CA LEU A 25 4.75 -11.09 -1.99
C LEU A 25 3.73 -9.98 -1.67
N LEU A 26 2.51 -10.37 -1.26
CA LEU A 26 1.46 -9.42 -0.90
C LEU A 26 1.82 -8.59 0.33
N ARG A 27 2.43 -9.21 1.35
CA ARG A 27 2.93 -8.51 2.55
C ARG A 27 3.97 -7.46 2.17
N ARG A 28 4.95 -7.81 1.33
CA ARG A 28 5.98 -6.87 0.85
C ARG A 28 5.36 -5.73 0.07
N GLN A 29 4.46 -6.04 -0.86
CA GLN A 29 3.79 -5.03 -1.68
C GLN A 29 2.96 -4.08 -0.81
N TYR A 30 2.21 -4.59 0.16
CA TYR A 30 1.44 -3.79 1.09
C TYR A 30 2.32 -2.86 1.90
N ASN A 31 3.42 -3.38 2.48
CA ASN A 31 4.36 -2.59 3.27
C ASN A 31 5.03 -1.49 2.43
N TYR A 32 5.40 -1.79 1.20
CA TYR A 32 5.96 -0.80 0.27
C TYR A 32 4.96 0.33 0.02
N ARG A 33 3.71 0.02 -0.33
CA ARG A 33 2.66 1.02 -0.59
C ARG A 33 2.31 1.83 0.66
N LEU A 34 2.32 1.20 1.83
CA LEU A 34 2.08 1.88 3.10
C LEU A 34 3.21 2.89 3.39
N GLY A 35 4.46 2.52 3.10
CA GLY A 35 5.62 3.42 3.17
C GLY A 35 5.45 4.64 2.26
N GLU A 36 5.11 4.44 0.99
CA GLU A 36 4.85 5.55 0.04
C GLU A 36 3.80 6.53 0.60
N ARG A 37 2.73 6.01 1.21
CA ARG A 37 1.67 6.83 1.80
C ARG A 37 2.16 7.65 3.00
N PHE A 38 2.99 7.06 3.86
CA PHE A 38 3.57 7.79 4.98
C PHE A 38 4.56 8.86 4.53
N SER A 39 5.40 8.57 3.53
CA SER A 39 6.29 9.58 2.93
C SER A 39 5.49 10.75 2.38
N TRP A 40 4.46 10.47 1.57
CA TRP A 40 3.59 11.52 1.04
C TRP A 40 2.94 12.35 2.15
N TRP A 41 2.40 11.71 3.19
CA TRP A 41 1.80 12.42 4.32
C TRP A 41 2.82 13.31 5.04
N SER A 42 4.05 12.82 5.24
CA SER A 42 5.13 13.57 5.88
C SER A 42 5.56 14.79 5.07
N GLU A 43 5.55 14.69 3.74
CA GLU A 43 5.91 15.78 2.82
C GLU A 43 4.78 16.81 2.66
N ASN A 44 3.51 16.38 2.72
CA ASN A 44 2.35 17.23 2.43
C ASN A 44 1.67 17.79 3.69
N ARG A 45 2.07 17.35 4.88
CA ARG A 45 1.57 17.93 6.13
C ARG A 45 2.17 19.32 6.36
N CYS A 46 1.32 20.30 6.67
CA CYS A 46 1.78 21.56 7.23
C CYS A 46 1.77 21.48 8.77
N PRO A 47 2.73 22.08 9.48
CA PRO A 47 2.68 22.16 10.94
C PRO A 47 1.43 22.93 11.36
N VAL A 48 0.66 22.39 12.31
CA VAL A 48 -0.56 23.02 12.83
C VAL A 48 -0.29 24.43 13.38
N ASN A 49 0.92 24.67 13.87
CA ASN A 49 1.37 25.94 14.44
C ASN A 49 2.01 26.90 13.42
N ALA A 50 2.06 26.56 12.13
CA ALA A 50 2.80 27.31 11.12
C ALA A 50 2.01 27.54 9.82
N CYS A 51 0.74 27.92 9.92
CA CYS A 51 0.01 28.40 8.74
C CYS A 51 -0.30 29.90 8.87
N PRO A 52 0.32 30.78 8.06
CA PRO A 52 -0.38 31.95 7.56
C PRO A 52 -1.35 31.46 6.47
N LYS A 53 -2.65 31.75 6.62
CA LYS A 53 -3.69 31.33 5.68
C LYS A 53 -3.31 31.61 4.23
N VAL A 54 -3.21 30.57 3.40
CA VAL A 54 -3.33 30.69 1.94
C VAL A 54 -4.33 29.64 1.48
N HIS A 55 -5.56 30.08 1.25
CA HIS A 55 -6.49 29.38 0.38
C HIS A 55 -5.92 29.44 -1.05
N ALA A 56 -5.25 28.38 -1.49
CA ALA A 56 -5.03 28.12 -2.91
C ALA A 56 -6.01 27.02 -3.33
N ASN A 57 -7.13 27.48 -3.84
CA ASN A 57 -8.13 26.74 -4.59
C ASN A 57 -7.51 26.04 -5.82
N SER A 58 -7.98 24.82 -6.06
CA SER A 58 -8.03 24.12 -7.36
C SER A 58 -6.75 24.09 -8.21
N SER A 59 -6.02 22.96 -8.17
CA SER A 59 -5.87 22.06 -9.32
C SER A 59 -4.76 21.04 -9.06
N THR A 60 -5.11 19.77 -9.28
CA THR A 60 -4.25 18.70 -9.80
C THR A 60 -2.74 18.95 -9.79
N GLN A 61 -2.06 18.50 -8.73
CA GLN A 61 -0.69 18.03 -8.86
C GLN A 61 -0.65 16.59 -8.38
N ARG A 62 -1.07 15.67 -9.25
CA ARG A 62 -0.42 14.36 -9.27
C ARG A 62 1.06 14.67 -9.44
N PRO A 63 1.98 14.22 -8.57
CA PRO A 63 3.38 14.29 -8.92
C PRO A 63 3.54 13.37 -10.12
N SER A 64 3.78 14.00 -11.28
CA SER A 64 4.24 13.35 -12.48
C SER A 64 5.38 12.45 -12.04
N ARG A 65 5.20 11.15 -12.28
CA ARG A 65 6.24 10.13 -12.23
C ARG A 65 7.35 10.58 -13.17
N LEU A 66 8.23 11.46 -12.71
CA LEU A 66 9.53 11.70 -13.32
C LEU A 66 10.30 10.41 -13.07
N LEU A 67 10.35 9.63 -14.14
CA LEU A 67 11.33 8.61 -14.40
C LEU A 67 12.67 9.02 -13.79
N LEU A 68 13.03 8.44 -12.64
CA LEU A 68 14.45 8.28 -12.35
C LEU A 68 14.94 7.12 -13.23
N SER A 69 15.13 7.45 -14.50
CA SER A 69 16.15 6.80 -15.29
C SER A 69 17.46 6.95 -14.52
N LYS A 70 18.03 5.80 -14.12
CA LYS A 70 19.47 5.52 -14.12
C LYS A 70 20.37 6.75 -14.05
N THR A 71 21.10 6.92 -12.95
CA THR A 71 22.57 6.98 -12.96
C THR A 71 23.12 7.07 -11.54
N ARG A 72 23.93 6.06 -11.22
CA ARG A 72 25.01 5.99 -10.23
C ARG A 72 24.68 6.06 -8.73
#